data_AF-A0A4R0IDK3-F1
#
_entry.id   AF-A0A4R0IDK3-F1
#
_cell.length_a   1.000
_cell.length_b   1.000
_cell.length_c   1.000
_cell.angle_alpha   90.00
_cell.angle_beta   90.00
_cell.angle_gamma   90.00
#
_symmetry.space_group_name_H-M   'P 1'
#
loop_
_entity.id
_entity.type
_entity.pdbx_description
1 polymer ?
#
loop_
_entity_poly.entity_id
_entity_poly.type
_entity_poly.pdbx_seq_one_letter_code
_entity_poly.pdbx_strand_id
1 'polypeptide(L)'
;MELECRRCRRPVKVSAAQFEVFERMHYVCFHYEFEHGDFDVDEECTAGGCPSASLANGRERVIATARDLAEEAAMAAPWRNAALHEYLEALASWLADSGGYYLNRRTVPPGNGWEVVNDALRAATVYE
;
A
#
# COMPACT_ATOMS: atom_id res chain seq x y z
N MET A 1 13.72 -32.20 2.61
CA MET A 1 14.77 -31.49 1.85
C MET A 1 14.48 -30.01 1.99
N GLU A 2 15.44 -29.21 2.43
CA GLU A 2 15.23 -27.78 2.67
C GLU A 2 15.28 -27.04 1.33
N LEU A 3 14.27 -26.22 1.02
CA LEU A 3 14.20 -25.46 -0.23
C LEU A 3 15.21 -24.32 -0.17
N GLU A 4 16.13 -24.24 -1.14
CA GLU A 4 17.20 -23.25 -1.14
C GLU A 4 16.97 -22.20 -2.24
N CYS A 5 17.03 -20.92 -1.89
CA CYS A 5 16.86 -19.81 -2.82
C CYS A 5 18.00 -19.77 -3.85
N ARG A 6 17.67 -19.71 -5.15
CA ARG A 6 18.66 -19.64 -6.24
C ARG A 6 19.52 -18.38 -6.23
N ARG A 7 18.99 -17.26 -5.72
CA ARG A 7 19.71 -15.98 -5.67
C ARG A 7 20.63 -15.84 -4.47
N CYS A 8 20.10 -15.98 -3.26
CA CYS A 8 20.86 -15.71 -2.04
C CYS A 8 21.42 -16.98 -1.35
N ARG A 9 21.09 -18.18 -1.85
CA ARG A 9 21.58 -19.47 -1.34
C ARG A 9 21.22 -19.73 0.14
N ARG A 10 20.13 -19.11 0.62
CA ARG A 10 19.57 -19.33 1.96
C ARG A 10 18.26 -20.12 1.90
N PRO A 11 17.88 -20.83 2.98
CA PRO A 11 16.62 -21.57 3.05
C PRO A 11 15.38 -20.68 2.83
N VAL A 12 14.43 -21.15 2.03
CA VAL A 12 13.11 -20.53 1.83
C VAL A 12 12.12 -21.13 2.82
N LYS A 13 11.61 -20.29 3.73
CA LYS A 13 10.68 -20.71 4.80
C LYS A 13 9.29 -20.12 4.63
N VAL A 14 9.19 -18.79 4.57
CA VAL A 14 7.89 -18.07 4.55
C VAL A 14 7.14 -18.31 3.23
N SER A 15 7.81 -18.16 2.09
CA SER A 15 7.23 -18.35 0.75
C SER A 15 7.44 -19.76 0.19
N ALA A 16 7.67 -20.76 1.05
CA ALA A 16 7.96 -22.13 0.62
C ALA A 16 6.84 -22.74 -0.24
N ALA A 17 5.57 -22.41 0.06
CA ALA A 17 4.42 -22.88 -0.72
C ALA A 17 4.39 -22.31 -2.16
N GLN A 18 5.06 -21.19 -2.40
CA GLN A 18 5.13 -20.49 -3.69
C GLN A 18 6.52 -20.61 -4.32
N PHE A 19 7.34 -21.55 -3.85
CA PHE A 19 8.74 -21.64 -4.25
C PHE A 19 8.94 -21.79 -5.76
N GLU A 20 8.13 -22.61 -6.43
CA GLU A 20 8.20 -22.76 -7.89
C GLU A 20 7.62 -21.54 -8.63
N VAL A 21 6.69 -20.80 -8.03
CA VAL A 21 6.14 -19.55 -8.61
C VAL A 21 7.20 -18.46 -8.64
N PHE A 22 8.03 -18.38 -7.60
CA PHE A 22 9.08 -17.37 -7.48
C PHE A 22 10.42 -17.84 -8.04
N GLU A 23 10.42 -18.65 -9.10
CA GLU A 23 11.62 -19.13 -9.79
C GLU A 23 12.66 -19.77 -8.85
N ARG A 24 12.15 -20.48 -7.82
CA ARG A 24 12.95 -21.11 -6.75
C ARG A 24 13.75 -20.10 -5.92
N MET A 25 13.14 -18.95 -5.64
CA MET A 25 13.71 -17.89 -4.80
C MET A 25 12.76 -17.53 -3.66
N HIS A 26 13.25 -16.75 -2.68
CA HIS A 26 12.36 -15.98 -1.81
C HIS A 26 11.58 -14.97 -2.66
N TYR A 27 10.34 -14.66 -2.30
CA TYR A 27 9.56 -13.57 -2.90
C TYR A 27 10.40 -12.28 -3.10
N VAL A 28 11.07 -11.79 -2.06
CA VAL A 28 11.91 -10.58 -2.12
C VAL A 28 13.09 -10.74 -3.10
N CYS A 29 13.71 -11.91 -3.13
CA CYS A 29 14.80 -12.20 -4.07
C CYS A 29 14.30 -12.26 -5.52
N PHE A 30 13.10 -12.80 -5.75
CA PHE A 30 12.47 -12.81 -7.06
C PHE A 30 12.09 -11.39 -7.48
N HIS A 31 11.44 -10.63 -6.61
CA HIS A 31 11.00 -9.25 -6.84
C HIS A 31 12.15 -8.37 -7.31
N TYR A 32 13.26 -8.36 -6.56
CA TYR A 32 14.42 -7.56 -6.95
C TYR A 32 15.20 -8.10 -8.16
N GLU A 33 14.97 -9.34 -8.57
CA GLU A 33 15.67 -9.93 -9.73
C GLU A 33 14.90 -9.66 -11.02
N PHE A 34 13.56 -9.73 -10.96
CA PHE A 34 12.71 -9.72 -12.13
C PHE A 34 11.75 -8.53 -12.21
N GLU A 35 11.34 -7.95 -11.09
CA GLU A 35 10.33 -6.87 -11.05
C GLU A 35 10.97 -5.48 -10.92
N HIS A 36 12.20 -5.39 -10.42
CA HIS A 36 12.91 -4.11 -10.27
C HIS A 36 13.69 -3.61 -11.49
N GLY A 37 13.71 -4.34 -12.61
CA GLY A 37 14.37 -3.98 -13.87
C GLY A 37 15.25 -2.72 -13.87
N ASP A 38 14.66 -1.59 -14.30
CA ASP A 38 15.32 -0.28 -14.42
C ASP A 38 15.17 0.62 -13.18
N PHE A 39 14.47 0.18 -12.14
CA PHE A 39 14.29 0.92 -10.90
C PHE A 39 15.49 0.70 -9.97
N ASP A 40 15.85 1.75 -9.22
CA ASP A 40 16.75 1.55 -8.08
C ASP A 40 16.12 0.55 -7.09
N VAL A 41 16.94 -0.31 -6.48
CA VAL A 41 16.43 -1.35 -5.57
C VAL A 41 15.75 -0.77 -4.33
N ASP A 42 16.04 0.48 -3.98
CA ASP A 42 15.42 1.20 -2.87
C ASP A 42 14.22 2.07 -3.30
N GLU A 43 13.89 2.11 -4.60
CA GLU A 43 12.74 2.85 -5.15
C GLU A 43 11.49 1.97 -5.31
N GLU A 44 10.28 2.54 -5.19
CA GLU A 44 9.05 1.78 -5.39
C GLU A 44 8.78 1.46 -6.87
N CYS A 45 8.76 0.18 -7.25
CA CYS A 45 8.63 -0.26 -8.66
C CYS A 45 7.18 -0.45 -9.16
N THR A 46 6.17 -0.01 -8.42
CA THR A 46 4.72 -0.05 -8.76
C THR A 46 4.10 -1.44 -8.97
N ALA A 47 4.86 -2.53 -8.80
CA ALA A 47 4.36 -3.91 -8.93
C ALA A 47 3.30 -4.28 -7.86
N GLY A 48 3.16 -3.46 -6.81
CA GLY A 48 2.29 -3.70 -5.66
C GLY A 48 2.91 -4.70 -4.70
N GLY A 49 3.08 -4.29 -3.44
CA GLY A 49 3.75 -5.12 -2.44
C GLY A 49 5.28 -5.06 -2.50
N CYS A 50 5.87 -4.14 -3.28
CA CYS A 50 7.31 -3.97 -3.32
C CYS A 50 7.88 -3.73 -1.90
N PRO A 51 8.94 -4.46 -1.50
CA PRO A 51 9.49 -4.30 -0.15
C PRO A 51 10.09 -2.90 0.09
N SER A 52 10.53 -2.23 -0.98
CA SER A 52 11.12 -0.89 -0.94
C SER A 52 10.07 0.22 -0.80
N ALA A 53 8.77 -0.08 -0.98
CA ALA A 53 7.66 0.83 -0.71
C ALA A 53 7.72 1.46 0.69
N SER A 54 8.31 0.75 1.65
CA SER A 54 8.45 1.20 3.04
C SER A 54 9.47 2.33 3.22
N LEU A 55 10.37 2.52 2.26
CA LEU A 55 11.36 3.61 2.23
C LEU A 55 10.78 4.91 1.67
N ALA A 56 9.61 4.85 1.01
CA ALA A 56 8.92 6.04 0.56
C ALA A 56 8.49 6.92 1.76
N ASN A 57 8.36 8.23 1.52
CA ASN A 57 7.92 9.22 2.51
C ASN A 57 6.39 9.14 2.81
N GLY A 58 5.84 7.92 2.90
CA GLY A 58 4.41 7.67 3.06
C GLY A 58 3.84 8.28 4.34
N ARG A 59 4.58 8.19 5.44
CA ARG A 59 4.19 8.80 6.72
C ARG A 59 4.07 10.32 6.61
N GLU A 60 5.06 10.97 6.00
CA GLU A 60 5.08 12.42 5.81
C GLU A 60 3.91 12.88 4.93
N ARG A 61 3.57 12.12 3.88
CA ARG A 61 2.39 12.38 3.04
C ARG A 61 1.09 12.28 3.83
N VAL A 62 0.92 11.25 4.67
CA VAL A 62 -0.27 11.13 5.53
C VAL A 62 -0.38 12.30 6.50
N ILE A 63 0.73 12.73 7.11
CA ILE A 63 0.74 13.91 8.00
C ILE A 63 0.33 15.18 7.25
N ALA A 64 0.85 15.38 6.03
CA ALA A 64 0.48 16.53 5.21
C ALA A 64 -1.02 16.50 4.85
N THR A 65 -1.52 15.38 4.34
CA THR A 65 -2.95 15.19 4.01
C THR A 65 -3.84 15.45 5.23
N ALA A 66 -3.48 14.94 6.41
CA ALA A 66 -4.27 15.17 7.62
C ALA A 66 -4.32 16.65 8.02
N ARG A 67 -3.23 17.41 7.81
CA ARG A 67 -3.21 18.86 8.05
C ARG A 67 -4.07 19.61 7.05
N ASP A 68 -3.94 19.30 5.76
CA ASP A 68 -4.75 19.92 4.70
C ASP A 68 -6.25 19.73 4.98
N LEU A 69 -6.65 18.49 5.31
CA LEU A 69 -8.04 18.16 5.66
C LEU A 69 -8.51 18.89 6.91
N ALA A 70 -7.67 19.05 7.94
CA ALA A 70 -8.03 19.81 9.12
C ALA A 70 -8.26 21.30 8.81
N GLU A 71 -7.45 21.89 7.92
CA GLU A 71 -7.63 23.28 7.46
C GLU A 71 -8.93 23.42 6.64
N GLU A 72 -9.20 22.50 5.71
CA GLU A 72 -10.45 22.46 4.94
C GLU A 72 -11.69 22.37 5.84
N ALA A 73 -11.67 21.46 6.83
CA ALA A 73 -12.75 21.31 7.79
C ALA A 73 -12.96 22.60 8.60
N ALA A 74 -11.89 23.26 9.04
CA ALA A 74 -11.96 24.53 9.76
C ALA A 74 -12.55 25.67 8.91
N MET A 75 -12.37 25.61 7.59
CA MET A 75 -12.98 26.53 6.62
C MET A 75 -14.41 26.12 6.21
N ALA A 76 -15.02 25.15 6.89
CA ALA A 76 -16.35 24.61 6.60
C ALA A 76 -16.48 24.14 5.13
N ALA A 77 -15.46 23.44 4.63
CA ALA A 77 -15.53 22.76 3.35
C ALA A 77 -16.79 21.87 3.28
N PRO A 78 -17.45 21.76 2.10
CA PRO A 78 -18.73 21.10 1.97
C PRO A 78 -18.57 19.57 1.92
N TRP A 79 -17.98 18.99 2.96
CA TRP A 79 -17.83 17.55 3.11
C TRP A 79 -19.19 16.90 3.33
N ARG A 80 -19.36 15.71 2.75
CA ARG A 80 -20.52 14.88 3.03
C ARG A 80 -20.54 14.44 4.49
N ASN A 81 -19.37 14.06 5.01
CA ASN A 81 -19.18 13.56 6.36
C ASN A 81 -18.43 14.61 7.19
N ALA A 82 -19.14 15.68 7.57
CA ALA A 82 -18.54 16.82 8.28
C ALA A 82 -18.47 16.61 9.79
N ALA A 83 -19.33 15.76 10.37
CA ALA A 83 -19.24 15.42 11.79
C ALA A 83 -18.13 14.38 12.02
N LEU A 84 -17.40 14.52 13.14
CA LEU A 84 -16.27 13.62 13.45
C LEU A 84 -16.67 12.14 13.44
N HIS A 85 -17.85 11.80 13.98
CA HIS A 85 -18.31 10.42 14.02
C HIS A 85 -18.61 9.87 12.61
N GLU A 86 -19.29 10.65 11.75
CA GLU A 86 -19.56 10.29 10.36
C GLU A 86 -18.26 10.11 9.56
N TYR A 87 -17.29 11.01 9.74
CA TYR A 87 -15.99 10.92 9.08
C TYR A 87 -15.22 9.66 9.50
N LEU A 88 -15.19 9.34 10.80
CA LEU A 88 -14.50 8.15 11.30
C LEU A 88 -15.19 6.85 10.86
N GLU A 89 -16.52 6.85 10.77
CA GLU A 89 -17.29 5.73 10.24
C GLU A 89 -16.99 5.53 8.74
N ALA A 90 -17.05 6.60 7.95
CA ALA A 90 -16.71 6.56 6.52
C ALA A 90 -15.26 6.13 6.26
N LEU A 91 -14.31 6.59 7.10
CA LEU A 91 -12.91 6.17 7.04
C LEU A 91 -12.77 4.66 7.26
N ALA A 92 -13.45 4.11 8.27
CA ALA A 92 -13.41 2.68 8.58
C ALA A 92 -14.06 1.84 7.48
N SER A 93 -15.22 2.27 6.98
CA SER A 93 -15.94 1.61 5.88
C SER A 93 -15.11 1.61 4.60
N TRP A 94 -14.48 2.73 4.25
CA TRP A 94 -13.61 2.79 3.07
C TRP A 94 -12.41 1.85 3.20
N LEU A 95 -11.76 1.79 4.37
CA LEU A 95 -10.64 0.86 4.60
C LEU A 95 -11.06 -0.60 4.41
N ALA A 96 -12.24 -0.97 4.93
CA ALA A 96 -12.80 -2.31 4.78
C ALA A 96 -13.09 -2.67 3.30
N ASP A 97 -13.57 -1.69 2.52
CA ASP A 97 -13.98 -1.87 1.13
C ASP A 97 -12.88 -1.54 0.09
N SER A 98 -11.71 -1.07 0.55
CA SER A 98 -10.63 -0.52 -0.29
C SER A 98 -10.16 -1.47 -1.39
N GLY A 99 -10.23 -2.79 -1.18
CA GLY A 99 -9.94 -3.78 -2.22
C GLY A 99 -10.83 -3.61 -3.47
N GLY A 100 -12.12 -3.31 -3.29
CA GLY A 100 -13.04 -3.00 -4.37
C GLY A 100 -12.72 -1.67 -5.08
N TYR A 101 -12.27 -0.67 -4.33
CA TYR A 101 -11.85 0.63 -4.87
C TYR A 101 -10.71 0.48 -5.89
N TYR A 102 -9.66 -0.28 -5.53
CA TYR A 102 -8.50 -0.50 -6.41
C TYR A 102 -8.85 -1.41 -7.60
N LEU A 103 -9.64 -2.47 -7.37
CA LEU A 103 -10.10 -3.37 -8.42
C LEU A 103 -10.90 -2.63 -9.51
N ASN A 104 -11.84 -1.77 -9.11
CA ASN A 104 -12.68 -1.02 -10.03
C ASN A 104 -11.88 -0.03 -10.88
N ARG A 105 -10.77 0.49 -10.35
CA ARG A 105 -9.84 1.38 -11.07
C ARG A 105 -8.79 0.64 -11.89
N ARG A 106 -8.75 -0.70 -11.82
CA ARG A 106 -7.70 -1.53 -12.43
C ARG A 106 -6.29 -1.12 -11.99
N THR A 107 -6.16 -0.68 -10.75
CA THR A 107 -4.89 -0.29 -10.12
C THR A 107 -4.48 -1.37 -9.13
N VAL A 108 -3.17 -1.63 -9.04
CA VAL A 108 -2.65 -2.54 -8.02
C VAL A 108 -2.77 -1.87 -6.64
N PRO A 109 -3.32 -2.54 -5.61
CA PRO A 109 -3.34 -1.99 -4.26
C PRO A 109 -1.92 -1.64 -3.79
N PRO A 110 -1.73 -0.50 -3.10
CA PRO A 110 -0.44 -0.13 -2.56
C PRO A 110 0.13 -1.21 -1.64
N GLY A 111 1.42 -1.50 -1.79
CA GLY A 111 2.15 -2.43 -0.92
C GLY A 111 2.40 -1.88 0.48
N ASN A 112 2.42 -0.55 0.62
CA ASN A 112 2.59 0.13 1.90
C ASN A 112 1.23 0.59 2.45
N GLY A 113 1.01 0.37 3.74
CA GLY A 113 -0.23 0.80 4.41
C GLY A 113 -0.40 2.31 4.49
N TRP A 114 0.68 3.09 4.34
CA TRP A 114 0.62 4.55 4.40
C TRP A 114 -0.17 5.14 3.23
N GLU A 115 -0.01 4.62 2.02
CA GLU A 115 -0.77 5.05 0.85
C GLU A 115 -2.25 4.69 0.98
N VAL A 116 -2.56 3.49 1.45
CA VAL A 116 -3.96 3.09 1.70
C VAL A 116 -4.61 4.01 2.74
N VAL A 117 -3.91 4.35 3.83
CA VAL A 117 -4.41 5.30 4.83
C VAL A 117 -4.55 6.70 4.25
N ASN A 118 -3.63 7.14 3.40
CA ASN A 118 -3.70 8.44 2.75
C ASN A 118 -4.92 8.56 1.82
N ASP A 119 -5.20 7.52 1.04
CA ASP A 119 -6.40 7.44 0.19
C ASP A 119 -7.67 7.46 1.06
N ALA A 120 -7.67 6.69 2.15
CA ALA A 120 -8.79 6.60 3.07
C ALA A 120 -9.11 7.95 3.72
N LEU A 121 -8.11 8.71 4.17
CA LEU A 121 -8.29 10.05 4.74
C LEU A 121 -9.04 10.98 3.78
N ARG A 122 -8.67 10.97 2.49
CA ARG A 122 -9.34 11.81 1.49
C ARG A 122 -10.73 11.29 1.17
N ALA A 123 -10.88 9.98 1.03
CA ALA A 123 -12.16 9.36 0.68
C ALA A 123 -13.22 9.53 1.78
N ALA A 124 -12.81 9.52 3.05
CA ALA A 124 -13.71 9.68 4.20
C ALA A 124 -14.51 10.99 4.18
N THR A 125 -14.07 12.00 3.43
CA THR A 125 -14.83 13.27 3.26
C THR A 125 -16.11 13.12 2.43
N VAL A 126 -16.22 12.05 1.61
CA VAL A 126 -17.29 11.86 0.62
C VAL A 126 -17.89 10.45 0.58
N TYR A 127 -17.21 9.44 1.16
CA TYR A 127 -17.63 8.04 1.14
C TYR A 127 -18.95 7.82 1.89
N GLU A 128 -19.75 6.86 1.41
CA GLU A 128 -21.08 6.52 1.96
C GLU A 128 -21.01 5.53 3.13
#